data_AF-A0A926DC96-F1
#
_entry.id   AF-A0A926DC96-F1
#
_cell.length_a   1.000
_cell.length_b   1.000
_cell.length_c   1.000
_cell.angle_alpha   90.00
_cell.angle_beta   90.00
_cell.angle_gamma   90.00
#
_symmetry.space_group_name_H-M   'P 1'
#
loop_
_entity.id
_entity.type
_entity.pdbx_description
1 polymer ?
#
loop_
_entity_poly.entity_id
_entity_poly.type
_entity_poly.pdbx_seq_one_letter_code
_entity_poly.pdbx_strand_id
1 'polypeptide(L)'
;MPDGTPRFEEIAFIGAHLYGMSLGATVTSSDYSGYNILPPASFEGMTDLLWGLHKEDMSEFWQSSEIHGGLIVQEAEASNLQPTTKVLGGNMGIRMSTLTMLPPFFSPYYFYNKTPLLARGEDTLMGLAASRSHIKFLDIQTPIFHDTYGDYPKIPDLQNNSSVRDRLYYACTGWIDRNVFFRWKTGHAPTEFTKRNRQLADGAKARYRYTNDRRFLYLPDIQSSAEAWLLDMVKQHQKTKEAWAELTERWFGR
;
A
#
# COMPACT_ATOMS: atom_id res chain seq x y z
N MET A 1 7.24 20.77 17.15
CA MET A 1 8.07 21.96 17.45
C MET A 1 7.17 23.20 17.50
N PRO A 2 7.55 24.27 18.24
CA PRO A 2 6.67 25.41 18.54
C PRO A 2 6.19 26.24 17.34
N ASP A 3 6.84 26.13 16.17
CA ASP A 3 6.53 26.89 14.94
C ASP A 3 5.68 26.08 13.93
N GLY A 4 5.32 24.84 14.24
CA GLY A 4 4.56 23.94 13.35
C GLY A 4 5.28 23.57 12.05
N THR A 5 6.53 23.97 11.85
CA THR A 5 7.25 23.74 10.59
C THR A 5 7.90 22.35 10.60
N PRO A 6 7.68 21.52 9.56
CA PRO A 6 8.36 20.24 9.44
C PRO A 6 9.88 20.42 9.38
N ARG A 7 10.62 19.57 10.08
CA ARG A 7 12.10 19.54 10.05
C ARG A 7 12.57 18.14 9.72
N PHE A 8 13.70 18.07 9.01
CA PHE A 8 14.42 16.82 8.86
C PHE A 8 15.11 16.46 10.16
N GLU A 9 14.98 15.20 10.55
CA GLU A 9 15.64 14.62 11.70
C GLU A 9 16.47 13.42 11.22
N GLU A 10 17.69 13.30 11.72
CA GLU A 10 18.51 12.13 11.47
C GLU A 10 17.99 10.96 12.30
N ILE A 11 17.75 9.83 11.64
CA ILE A 11 17.23 8.63 12.28
C ILE A 11 18.30 7.53 12.33
N ALA A 12 18.29 6.73 13.40
CA ALA A 12 19.10 5.53 13.51
C ALA A 12 18.49 4.38 12.67
N PHE A 13 18.53 4.49 11.33
CA PHE A 13 17.83 3.60 10.40
C PHE A 13 18.03 2.10 10.70
N ILE A 14 19.27 1.63 10.73
CA ILE A 14 19.60 0.22 11.05
C ILE A 14 19.44 -0.06 12.56
N GLY A 15 19.86 0.89 13.40
CA GLY A 15 19.86 0.75 14.86
C GLY A 15 18.45 0.52 15.42
N ALA A 16 17.44 1.18 14.86
CA ALA A 16 16.04 1.04 15.26
C ALA A 16 15.51 -0.38 14.97
N HIS A 17 15.86 -0.97 13.82
CA HIS A 17 15.55 -2.37 13.53
C HIS A 17 16.23 -3.32 14.50
N LEU A 18 17.54 -3.14 14.75
CA LEU A 18 18.28 -3.97 15.70
C LEU A 18 17.72 -3.85 17.12
N TYR A 19 17.30 -2.66 17.54
CA TYR A 19 16.64 -2.44 18.82
C TYR A 19 15.30 -3.19 18.90
N GLY A 20 14.41 -3.03 17.91
CA GLY A 20 13.15 -3.77 17.86
C GLY A 20 13.36 -5.30 17.87
N MET A 21 14.38 -5.79 17.16
CA MET A 21 14.76 -7.21 17.20
C MET A 21 15.26 -7.63 18.58
N SER A 22 16.06 -6.80 19.27
CA SER A 22 16.55 -7.10 20.62
C SER A 22 15.43 -7.31 21.63
N LEU A 23 14.26 -6.68 21.41
CA LEU A 23 13.03 -6.88 22.20
C LEU A 23 12.22 -8.13 21.80
N GLY A 24 12.77 -8.96 20.93
CA GLY A 24 12.17 -10.23 20.51
C GLY A 24 11.28 -10.12 19.27
N ALA A 25 11.30 -9.02 18.54
CA ALA A 25 10.66 -8.95 17.23
C ALA A 25 11.35 -9.90 16.25
N THR A 26 10.54 -10.61 15.47
CA THR A 26 10.99 -11.43 14.36
C THR A 26 11.12 -10.61 13.10
N VAL A 27 10.13 -9.75 12.87
CA VAL A 27 10.09 -8.77 11.80
C VAL A 27 9.86 -7.41 12.43
N THR A 28 10.59 -6.43 11.94
CA THR A 28 10.43 -5.03 12.28
C THR A 28 10.05 -4.28 11.02
N SER A 29 9.17 -3.30 11.12
CA SER A 29 8.80 -2.41 10.02
C SER A 29 8.60 -1.00 10.58
N SER A 30 8.57 0.01 9.73
CA SER A 30 8.37 1.39 10.15
C SER A 30 7.09 1.98 9.54
N ASP A 31 6.90 3.29 9.68
CA ASP A 31 5.93 4.06 8.88
C ASP A 31 6.62 5.08 7.96
N TYR A 32 5.90 5.60 6.96
CA TYR A 32 6.39 6.66 6.08
C TYR A 32 5.97 8.05 6.59
N SER A 33 6.89 9.00 6.47
CA SER A 33 6.59 10.43 6.46
C SER A 33 6.79 10.99 5.05
N GLY A 34 6.36 12.22 4.79
CA GLY A 34 6.42 12.84 3.47
C GLY A 34 5.07 12.87 2.76
N TYR A 35 5.07 13.20 1.46
CA TYR A 35 3.81 13.34 0.73
C TYR A 35 3.13 11.98 0.55
N ASN A 36 1.85 11.90 0.89
CA ASN A 36 1.04 10.72 0.64
C ASN A 36 0.83 10.53 -0.87
N ILE A 37 0.62 9.29 -1.28
CA ILE A 37 0.29 8.93 -2.67
C ILE A 37 -1.08 9.44 -3.12
N LEU A 38 -1.96 9.78 -2.17
CA LEU A 38 -3.16 10.60 -2.35
C LEU A 38 -2.74 12.08 -2.24
N PRO A 39 -2.49 12.78 -3.36
CA PRO A 39 -2.03 14.17 -3.33
C PRO A 39 -3.21 15.10 -3.01
N PRO A 40 -2.97 16.37 -2.63
CA PRO A 40 -4.02 17.35 -2.37
C PRO A 40 -5.11 17.39 -3.45
N ALA A 41 -6.36 17.28 -3.01
CA ALA A 41 -7.51 17.26 -3.88
C ALA A 41 -8.78 17.60 -3.11
N SER A 42 -9.72 18.27 -3.79
CA SER A 42 -11.07 18.49 -3.28
C SER A 42 -12.06 18.40 -4.44
N PHE A 43 -12.89 17.37 -4.44
CA PHE A 43 -13.90 17.14 -5.48
C PHE A 43 -15.06 16.28 -4.97
N GLU A 44 -16.27 16.56 -5.46
CA GLU A 44 -17.45 15.76 -5.18
C GLU A 44 -17.28 14.35 -5.76
N GLY A 45 -17.53 13.30 -4.95
CA GLY A 45 -17.32 11.89 -5.32
C GLY A 45 -15.98 11.30 -4.84
N MET A 46 -15.18 12.06 -4.09
CA MET A 46 -13.92 11.59 -3.51
C MET A 46 -14.09 10.41 -2.55
N THR A 47 -15.10 10.45 -1.69
CA THR A 47 -15.42 9.36 -0.75
C THR A 47 -15.80 8.08 -1.48
N ASP A 48 -16.59 8.17 -2.57
CA ASP A 48 -16.93 7.01 -3.39
C ASP A 48 -15.69 6.40 -4.06
N LEU A 49 -14.77 7.24 -4.53
CA LEU A 49 -13.49 6.76 -5.08
C LEU A 49 -12.69 6.00 -4.00
N LEU A 50 -12.50 6.58 -2.82
CA LEU A 50 -11.77 5.92 -1.74
C LEU A 50 -12.44 4.60 -1.32
N TRP A 51 -13.77 4.60 -1.22
CA TRP A 51 -14.48 3.39 -0.80
C TRP A 51 -14.41 2.29 -1.86
N GLY A 52 -14.49 2.65 -3.15
CA GLY A 52 -14.25 1.74 -4.27
C GLY A 52 -12.81 1.18 -4.30
N LEU A 53 -11.82 1.97 -3.88
CA LEU A 53 -10.41 1.57 -3.81
C LEU A 53 -10.02 0.83 -2.52
N HIS A 54 -10.96 0.66 -1.57
CA HIS A 54 -10.69 0.14 -0.21
C HIS A 54 -9.66 0.98 0.54
N LYS A 55 -9.87 2.30 0.51
CA LYS A 55 -9.04 3.33 1.12
C LYS A 55 -9.88 4.32 1.93
N GLU A 56 -11.08 3.92 2.36
CA GLU A 56 -11.99 4.75 3.15
C GLU A 56 -11.37 5.29 4.44
N ASP A 57 -10.44 4.57 5.05
CA ASP A 57 -9.72 5.01 6.26
C ASP A 57 -8.88 6.28 6.01
N MET A 58 -8.57 6.60 4.75
CA MET A 58 -7.85 7.81 4.36
C MET A 58 -8.78 9.01 4.12
N SER A 59 -10.09 8.88 4.34
CA SER A 59 -11.06 9.93 3.97
C SER A 59 -10.80 11.24 4.71
N GLU A 60 -10.62 11.18 6.03
CA GLU A 60 -10.37 12.39 6.84
C GLU A 60 -9.07 13.09 6.43
N PHE A 61 -8.00 12.30 6.26
CA PHE A 61 -6.71 12.81 5.77
C PHE A 61 -6.85 13.44 4.38
N TRP A 62 -7.51 12.79 3.43
CA TRP A 62 -7.58 13.32 2.07
C TRP A 62 -8.50 14.55 1.97
N GLN A 63 -9.59 14.59 2.74
CA GLN A 63 -10.49 15.75 2.84
C GLN A 63 -9.83 16.98 3.46
N SER A 64 -8.91 16.79 4.41
CA SER A 64 -8.15 17.86 5.04
C SER A 64 -6.83 18.19 4.30
N SER A 65 -6.60 17.63 3.11
CA SER A 65 -5.35 17.75 2.38
C SER A 65 -4.93 19.16 1.98
N GLU A 66 -5.87 20.11 1.92
CA GLU A 66 -5.58 21.54 1.72
C GLU A 66 -4.89 22.18 2.94
N ILE A 67 -5.10 21.64 4.15
CA ILE A 67 -4.51 22.14 5.39
C ILE A 67 -3.04 21.71 5.51
N HIS A 68 -2.75 20.44 5.21
CA HIS A 68 -1.42 19.86 5.38
C HIS A 68 -0.66 19.63 4.06
N GLY A 69 -1.22 20.06 2.92
CA GLY A 69 -0.61 19.89 1.60
C GLY A 69 -0.42 18.43 1.18
N GLY A 70 -1.17 17.49 1.77
CA GLY A 70 -0.99 16.05 1.53
C GLY A 70 0.28 15.48 2.20
N LEU A 71 0.95 16.25 3.05
CA LEU A 71 2.14 15.84 3.80
C LEU A 71 1.71 15.06 5.04
N ILE A 72 2.35 13.91 5.28
CA ILE A 72 2.30 13.17 6.55
C ILE A 72 3.55 13.53 7.33
N VAL A 73 3.36 14.09 8.52
CA VAL A 73 4.41 14.35 9.50
C VAL A 73 4.09 13.54 10.75
N GLN A 74 5.11 12.90 11.33
CA GLN A 74 4.93 12.24 12.63
C GLN A 74 5.08 13.28 13.73
N GLU A 75 4.19 13.25 14.72
CA GLU A 75 4.33 14.07 15.91
C GLU A 75 5.54 13.61 16.73
N ALA A 76 6.18 14.54 17.43
CA ALA A 76 7.40 14.27 18.21
C ALA A 76 7.18 13.25 19.36
N GLU A 77 5.93 12.94 19.69
CA GLU A 77 5.57 11.95 20.70
C GLU A 77 5.09 10.64 20.05
N ALA A 78 6.02 9.84 19.53
CA ALA A 78 5.75 8.42 19.26
C ALA A 78 6.37 7.56 20.36
N SER A 79 5.62 7.42 21.47
CA SER A 79 5.96 6.54 22.58
C SER A 79 5.53 5.10 22.32
N ASN A 80 6.46 4.18 22.56
CA ASN A 80 6.38 2.72 22.60
C ASN A 80 6.13 2.01 21.25
N LEU A 81 7.07 1.13 20.93
CA LEU A 81 7.01 0.15 19.85
C LEU A 81 5.73 -0.69 19.98
N GLN A 82 4.99 -0.85 18.87
CA GLN A 82 3.69 -1.53 18.87
C GLN A 82 3.73 -2.80 18.03
N PRO A 83 3.07 -3.89 18.47
CA PRO A 83 2.75 -4.99 17.56
C PRO A 83 1.98 -4.46 16.34
N THR A 84 2.36 -4.91 15.14
CA THR A 84 1.73 -4.44 13.91
C THR A 84 1.48 -5.57 12.92
N THR A 85 0.41 -5.45 12.15
CA THR A 85 0.16 -6.22 10.93
C THR A 85 0.28 -5.34 9.68
N LYS A 86 0.42 -4.01 9.86
CA LYS A 86 0.74 -3.06 8.81
C LYS A 86 2.25 -3.09 8.61
N VAL A 87 2.66 -3.73 7.53
CA VAL A 87 4.06 -3.87 7.15
C VAL A 87 4.32 -2.96 5.98
N LEU A 88 5.42 -2.21 6.01
CA LEU A 88 5.91 -1.42 4.89
C LEU A 88 7.06 -2.14 4.20
N GLY A 89 6.86 -2.59 2.96
CA GLY A 89 7.87 -3.36 2.23
C GLY A 89 9.18 -2.60 1.96
N GLY A 90 9.14 -1.27 1.91
CA GLY A 90 10.33 -0.44 1.65
C GLY A 90 11.24 -0.25 2.86
N ASN A 91 10.79 -0.61 4.07
CA ASN A 91 11.64 -0.61 5.25
C ASN A 91 11.26 -1.72 6.24
N MET A 92 12.00 -2.81 6.15
CA MET A 92 11.82 -3.98 6.98
C MET A 92 13.14 -4.56 7.45
N GLY A 93 13.17 -4.94 8.72
CA GLY A 93 14.20 -5.83 9.27
C GLY A 93 13.60 -7.21 9.49
N ILE A 94 14.14 -8.23 8.83
CA ILE A 94 13.69 -9.62 8.96
C ILE A 94 14.80 -10.45 9.58
N ARG A 95 14.51 -11.18 10.67
CA ARG A 95 15.45 -12.18 11.18
C ARG A 95 15.60 -13.31 10.17
N MET A 96 16.84 -13.56 9.72
CA MET A 96 17.15 -14.61 8.73
C MET A 96 16.59 -15.98 9.10
N SER A 97 16.63 -16.35 10.38
CA SER A 97 16.10 -17.62 10.89
C SER A 97 14.59 -17.80 10.71
N THR A 98 13.87 -16.77 10.26
CA THR A 98 12.42 -16.77 10.16
C THR A 98 11.91 -16.66 8.73
N LEU A 99 12.82 -16.57 7.75
CA LEU A 99 12.47 -16.57 6.33
C LEU A 99 11.68 -17.82 5.91
N THR A 100 11.99 -18.99 6.50
CA THR A 100 11.26 -20.25 6.27
C THR A 100 9.82 -20.24 6.77
N MET A 101 9.48 -19.31 7.68
CA MET A 101 8.13 -19.17 8.25
C MET A 101 7.33 -18.06 7.56
N LEU A 102 7.98 -17.20 6.78
CA LEU A 102 7.33 -16.09 6.08
C LEU A 102 6.85 -16.53 4.70
N PRO A 103 5.69 -16.03 4.22
CA PRO A 103 5.33 -16.19 2.81
C PRO A 103 6.29 -15.39 1.92
N PRO A 104 6.38 -15.73 0.63
CA PRO A 104 7.08 -14.87 -0.31
C PRO A 104 6.36 -13.52 -0.45
N PHE A 105 7.13 -12.45 -0.66
CA PHE A 105 6.58 -11.23 -1.24
C PHE A 105 6.02 -11.57 -2.62
N PHE A 106 4.76 -11.22 -2.86
CA PHE A 106 4.07 -11.59 -4.08
C PHE A 106 3.16 -10.46 -4.54
N SER A 107 3.27 -10.11 -5.81
CA SER A 107 2.34 -9.22 -6.49
C SER A 107 1.89 -9.91 -7.78
N PRO A 108 0.60 -10.22 -7.95
CA PRO A 108 0.12 -10.78 -9.19
C PRO A 108 0.22 -9.76 -10.33
N TYR A 109 0.35 -10.26 -11.56
CA TYR A 109 0.23 -9.47 -12.76
C TYR A 109 -0.87 -10.02 -13.68
N TYR A 110 -1.39 -9.16 -14.54
CA TYR A 110 -2.37 -9.52 -15.57
C TYR A 110 -2.34 -8.48 -16.69
N PHE A 111 -3.19 -8.67 -17.70
CA PHE A 111 -3.26 -7.75 -18.83
C PHE A 111 -4.62 -7.05 -18.91
N TYR A 112 -4.59 -5.73 -19.05
CA TYR A 112 -5.73 -4.91 -19.48
C TYR A 112 -5.38 -4.27 -20.81
N ASN A 113 -6.20 -4.49 -21.85
CA ASN A 113 -5.95 -3.97 -23.20
C ASN A 113 -4.50 -4.20 -23.70
N LYS A 114 -3.98 -5.42 -23.52
CA LYS A 114 -2.60 -5.83 -23.86
C LYS A 114 -1.49 -5.11 -23.08
N THR A 115 -1.84 -4.26 -22.13
CA THR A 115 -0.89 -3.61 -21.23
C THR A 115 -0.76 -4.45 -19.96
N PRO A 116 0.47 -4.84 -19.56
CA PRO A 116 0.66 -5.53 -18.29
C PRO A 116 0.39 -4.56 -17.14
N LEU A 117 -0.43 -5.01 -16.18
CA LEU A 117 -0.65 -4.34 -14.91
C LEU A 117 -0.10 -5.21 -13.79
N LEU A 118 0.58 -4.57 -12.85
CA LEU A 118 1.15 -5.21 -11.67
C LEU A 118 0.38 -4.73 -10.45
N ALA A 119 -0.15 -5.68 -9.68
CA ALA A 119 -0.79 -5.38 -8.41
C ALA A 119 0.23 -4.81 -7.41
N ARG A 120 -0.26 -4.05 -6.42
CA ARG A 120 0.56 -3.52 -5.32
C ARG A 120 0.04 -4.05 -3.98
N GLY A 121 0.90 -4.37 -3.03
CA GLY A 121 0.46 -4.78 -1.69
C GLY A 121 1.01 -6.13 -1.25
N GLU A 122 2.16 -6.51 -1.78
CA GLU A 122 3.01 -7.61 -1.34
C GLU A 122 3.31 -7.53 0.17
N ASP A 123 3.48 -6.31 0.68
CA ASP A 123 3.69 -6.02 2.09
C ASP A 123 2.44 -6.29 2.93
N THR A 124 1.27 -5.95 2.40
CA THR A 124 -0.02 -6.19 3.02
C THR A 124 -0.33 -7.70 3.04
N LEU A 125 0.07 -8.45 2.00
CA LEU A 125 0.01 -9.92 1.97
C LEU A 125 0.87 -10.53 3.08
N MET A 126 2.07 -9.99 3.29
CA MET A 126 2.95 -10.41 4.39
C MET A 126 2.33 -10.11 5.76
N GLY A 127 1.72 -8.92 5.92
CA GLY A 127 0.97 -8.55 7.12
C GLY A 127 -0.19 -9.50 7.47
N LEU A 128 -0.87 -10.04 6.47
CA LEU A 128 -1.90 -11.08 6.68
C LEU A 128 -1.32 -12.42 7.15
N ALA A 129 -0.07 -12.73 6.80
CA ALA A 129 0.61 -13.90 7.35
C ALA A 129 1.11 -13.66 8.79
N ALA A 130 1.51 -12.43 9.10
CA ALA A 130 1.81 -12.02 10.48
C ALA A 130 0.64 -12.30 11.41
N SER A 131 -0.59 -11.92 11.02
CA SER A 131 -1.79 -12.13 11.86
C SER A 131 -2.17 -13.60 12.05
N ARG A 132 -1.74 -14.50 11.16
CA ARG A 132 -2.06 -15.93 11.19
C ARG A 132 -0.97 -16.79 11.81
N SER A 133 0.19 -16.22 12.11
CA SER A 133 1.36 -16.93 12.63
C SER A 133 1.74 -16.38 14.01
N HIS A 134 2.51 -17.15 14.79
CA HIS A 134 3.11 -16.65 16.03
C HIS A 134 4.33 -15.73 15.78
N ILE A 135 4.45 -15.15 14.58
CA ILE A 135 5.58 -14.29 14.20
C ILE A 135 5.32 -12.89 14.77
N LYS A 136 6.25 -12.42 15.60
CA LYS A 136 6.16 -11.09 16.21
C LYS A 136 6.62 -10.02 15.22
N PHE A 137 5.66 -9.31 14.65
CA PHE A 137 5.89 -8.11 13.86
C PHE A 137 5.79 -6.88 14.76
N LEU A 138 6.79 -5.99 14.68
CA LEU A 138 6.87 -4.80 15.50
C LEU A 138 7.05 -3.56 14.63
N ASP A 139 6.23 -2.54 14.87
CA ASP A 139 6.44 -1.21 14.33
C ASP A 139 7.53 -0.51 15.15
N ILE A 140 8.63 -0.15 14.49
CA ILE A 140 9.77 0.52 15.11
C ILE A 140 9.58 2.02 15.25
N GLN A 141 8.42 2.56 14.83
CA GLN A 141 8.03 3.96 14.99
C GLN A 141 9.10 4.93 14.46
N THR A 142 9.85 4.49 13.45
CA THR A 142 10.96 5.26 12.86
C THR A 142 10.49 5.85 11.54
N PRO A 143 10.08 7.12 11.48
CA PRO A 143 9.53 7.70 10.27
C PRO A 143 10.60 7.78 9.19
N ILE A 144 10.32 7.20 8.03
CA ILE A 144 11.17 7.37 6.86
C ILE A 144 10.52 8.36 5.94
N PHE A 145 11.23 9.46 5.70
CA PHE A 145 10.81 10.42 4.71
C PHE A 145 10.83 9.81 3.32
N HIS A 146 9.66 9.78 2.67
CA HIS A 146 9.46 9.25 1.35
C HIS A 146 9.07 10.38 0.39
N ASP A 147 9.98 10.73 -0.51
CA ASP A 147 9.70 11.68 -1.60
C ASP A 147 8.87 11.01 -2.69
N THR A 148 7.56 10.91 -2.44
CA THR A 148 6.62 10.18 -3.28
C THR A 148 6.54 10.69 -4.72
N TYR A 149 6.82 11.97 -4.93
CA TYR A 149 6.69 12.65 -6.24
C TYR A 149 8.04 13.10 -6.81
N GLY A 150 9.12 13.08 -6.03
CA GLY A 150 10.50 13.34 -6.48
C GLY A 150 10.85 14.81 -6.59
N ASP A 151 10.01 15.70 -6.05
CA ASP A 151 10.15 17.16 -6.18
C ASP A 151 9.88 17.91 -4.86
N TYR A 152 10.05 17.23 -3.70
CA TYR A 152 9.95 17.88 -2.39
C TYR A 152 10.89 19.12 -2.30
N PRO A 153 10.45 20.26 -1.71
CA PRO A 153 9.23 20.46 -0.93
C PRO A 153 7.98 20.85 -1.71
N LYS A 154 7.98 20.80 -3.04
CA LYS A 154 6.84 21.25 -3.85
C LYS A 154 5.56 20.47 -3.51
N ILE A 155 4.47 21.19 -3.24
CA ILE A 155 3.17 20.57 -2.98
C ILE A 155 2.68 19.90 -4.27
N PRO A 156 2.29 18.61 -4.23
CA PRO A 156 1.81 17.89 -5.40
C PRO A 156 0.53 18.51 -5.97
N ASP A 157 0.54 18.86 -7.26
CA ASP A 157 -0.61 19.42 -7.96
C ASP A 157 -1.28 18.35 -8.83
N LEU A 158 -2.39 17.80 -8.34
CA LEU A 158 -3.10 16.74 -9.05
C LEU A 158 -3.83 17.23 -10.30
N GLN A 159 -4.17 18.51 -10.41
CA GLN A 159 -4.86 19.04 -11.58
C GLN A 159 -3.89 19.27 -12.72
N ASN A 160 -2.76 19.93 -12.45
CA ASN A 160 -1.89 20.44 -13.51
C ASN A 160 -0.64 19.59 -13.74
N ASN A 161 -0.20 18.78 -12.78
CA ASN A 161 0.99 17.95 -12.94
C ASN A 161 0.66 16.53 -13.43
N SER A 162 1.11 16.18 -14.63
CA SER A 162 0.91 14.84 -15.19
C SER A 162 1.61 13.75 -14.40
N SER A 163 2.80 14.00 -13.83
CA SER A 163 3.51 12.97 -13.06
C SER A 163 2.78 12.61 -11.77
N VAL A 164 2.13 13.60 -11.14
CA VAL A 164 1.27 13.39 -9.96
C VAL A 164 0.04 12.56 -10.34
N ARG A 165 -0.59 12.86 -11.48
CA ARG A 165 -1.71 12.06 -12.02
C ARG A 165 -1.28 10.64 -12.36
N ASP A 166 -0.12 10.46 -12.97
CA ASP A 166 0.43 9.13 -13.30
C ASP A 166 0.64 8.31 -12.04
N ARG A 167 1.28 8.91 -11.02
CA ARG A 167 1.53 8.24 -9.74
C ARG A 167 0.24 7.79 -9.07
N LEU A 168 -0.78 8.66 -9.01
CA LEU A 168 -2.08 8.32 -8.45
C LEU A 168 -2.78 7.24 -9.29
N TYR A 169 -2.77 7.36 -10.62
CA TYR A 169 -3.39 6.38 -11.51
C TYR A 169 -2.82 4.99 -11.30
N TYR A 170 -1.49 4.83 -11.31
CA TYR A 170 -0.83 3.55 -11.07
C TYR A 170 -1.00 3.04 -9.63
N ALA A 171 -1.23 3.93 -8.66
CA ALA A 171 -1.63 3.52 -7.32
C ALA A 171 -3.02 2.91 -7.31
N CYS A 172 -3.99 3.57 -7.95
CA CYS A 172 -5.36 3.10 -8.08
C CYS A 172 -5.43 1.73 -8.76
N THR A 173 -4.74 1.55 -9.90
CA THR A 173 -4.71 0.23 -10.57
C THR A 173 -4.12 -0.83 -9.64
N GLY A 174 -2.96 -0.56 -9.03
CA GLY A 174 -2.33 -1.50 -8.12
C GLY A 174 -3.19 -1.90 -6.91
N TRP A 175 -3.96 -0.95 -6.34
CA TRP A 175 -4.89 -1.22 -5.25
C TRP A 175 -6.10 -2.05 -5.67
N ILE A 176 -6.67 -1.77 -6.85
CA ILE A 176 -7.79 -2.55 -7.40
C ILE A 176 -7.40 -4.02 -7.51
N ASP A 177 -6.24 -4.29 -8.10
CA ASP A 177 -5.74 -5.64 -8.37
C ASP A 177 -5.52 -6.42 -7.07
N ARG A 178 -4.90 -5.74 -6.09
CA ARG A 178 -4.71 -6.23 -4.74
C ARG A 178 -6.03 -6.57 -4.06
N ASN A 179 -7.04 -5.70 -4.20
CA ASN A 179 -8.34 -5.89 -3.55
C ASN A 179 -9.03 -7.15 -4.10
N VAL A 180 -8.98 -7.38 -5.41
CA VAL A 180 -9.51 -8.61 -6.04
C VAL A 180 -8.80 -9.84 -5.48
N PHE A 181 -7.47 -9.83 -5.45
CA PHE A 181 -6.68 -10.95 -4.94
C PHE A 181 -6.93 -11.21 -3.44
N PHE A 182 -7.03 -10.15 -2.63
CA PHE A 182 -7.33 -10.24 -1.21
C PHE A 182 -8.73 -10.76 -0.91
N ARG A 183 -9.73 -10.29 -1.65
CA ARG A 183 -11.09 -10.80 -1.55
C ARG A 183 -11.10 -12.32 -1.68
N TRP A 184 -10.44 -12.86 -2.71
CA TRP A 184 -10.26 -14.30 -2.86
C TRP A 184 -9.50 -14.93 -1.69
N LYS A 185 -8.35 -14.37 -1.30
CA LYS A 185 -7.48 -14.94 -0.24
C LYS A 185 -8.18 -15.03 1.13
N THR A 186 -9.14 -14.12 1.36
CA THR A 186 -9.93 -14.01 2.59
C THR A 186 -11.27 -14.75 2.53
N GLY A 187 -11.64 -15.31 1.38
CA GLY A 187 -12.83 -16.15 1.22
C GLY A 187 -14.13 -15.40 0.96
N HIS A 188 -14.09 -14.11 0.62
CA HIS A 188 -15.28 -13.32 0.34
C HIS A 188 -15.77 -13.48 -1.11
N ALA A 189 -17.08 -13.54 -1.30
CA ALA A 189 -17.69 -13.63 -2.62
C ALA A 189 -17.65 -12.30 -3.38
N PRO A 190 -17.61 -12.29 -4.73
CA PRO A 190 -17.60 -11.05 -5.50
C PRO A 190 -18.86 -10.20 -5.27
N THR A 191 -19.99 -10.85 -5.01
CA THR A 191 -21.30 -10.23 -4.79
C THR A 191 -21.31 -9.29 -3.59
N GLU A 192 -20.49 -9.56 -2.57
CA GLU A 192 -20.32 -8.72 -1.38
C GLU A 192 -19.73 -7.34 -1.72
N PHE A 193 -19.09 -7.20 -2.89
CA PHE A 193 -18.42 -5.98 -3.33
C PHE A 193 -19.23 -5.19 -4.37
N THR A 194 -20.46 -5.62 -4.71
CA THR A 194 -21.30 -4.96 -5.73
C THR A 194 -21.49 -3.46 -5.48
N LYS A 195 -21.70 -3.06 -4.22
CA LYS A 195 -21.82 -1.64 -3.84
C LYS A 195 -20.51 -0.88 -4.09
N ARG A 196 -19.38 -1.45 -3.68
CA ARG A 196 -18.05 -0.86 -3.89
C ARG A 196 -17.73 -0.71 -5.38
N ASN A 197 -18.14 -1.66 -6.21
CA ASN A 197 -17.96 -1.58 -7.66
C ASN A 197 -18.68 -0.37 -8.27
N ARG A 198 -19.91 -0.09 -7.81
CA ARG A 198 -20.66 1.11 -8.24
C ARG A 198 -19.96 2.39 -7.81
N GLN A 199 -19.46 2.42 -6.57
CA GLN A 199 -18.74 3.57 -6.03
C GLN A 199 -17.40 3.82 -6.71
N LEU A 200 -16.68 2.75 -7.07
CA LEU A 200 -15.50 2.90 -7.91
C LEU A 200 -15.84 3.57 -9.24
N ALA A 201 -16.95 3.19 -9.88
CA ALA A 201 -17.38 3.80 -11.14
C ALA A 201 -17.79 5.27 -10.98
N ASP A 202 -18.51 5.62 -9.92
CA ASP A 202 -18.95 7.00 -9.68
C ASP A 202 -17.77 7.89 -9.24
N GLY A 203 -16.92 7.40 -8.35
CA GLY A 203 -15.66 8.04 -7.95
C GLY A 203 -14.69 8.22 -9.11
N ALA A 204 -14.60 7.25 -10.03
CA ALA A 204 -13.80 7.36 -11.25
C ALA A 204 -14.28 8.47 -12.18
N LYS A 205 -15.61 8.61 -12.37
CA LYS A 205 -16.20 9.70 -13.17
C LYS A 205 -15.94 11.06 -12.52
N ALA A 206 -16.11 11.14 -11.19
CA ALA A 206 -15.81 12.34 -10.41
C ALA A 206 -14.32 12.75 -10.55
N ARG A 207 -13.41 11.80 -10.40
CA ARG A 207 -11.96 11.99 -10.58
C ARG A 207 -11.60 12.47 -11.98
N TYR A 208 -12.25 11.90 -13.00
CA TYR A 208 -12.10 12.36 -14.38
C TYR A 208 -12.55 13.81 -14.54
N ARG A 209 -13.74 14.19 -14.05
CA ARG A 209 -14.22 15.58 -14.14
C ARG A 209 -13.25 16.58 -13.50
N TYR A 210 -12.61 16.19 -12.40
CA TYR A 210 -11.68 17.07 -11.67
C TYR A 210 -10.25 17.09 -12.25
N THR A 211 -9.84 16.13 -13.09
CA THR A 211 -8.50 16.09 -13.73
C THR A 211 -8.48 16.28 -15.23
N ASN A 212 -9.62 16.05 -15.88
CA ASN A 212 -9.73 15.78 -17.30
C ASN A 212 -8.88 14.59 -17.81
N ASP A 213 -8.46 13.68 -16.92
CA ASP A 213 -7.65 12.51 -17.28
C ASP A 213 -8.55 11.29 -17.50
N ARG A 214 -8.78 10.98 -18.78
CA ARG A 214 -9.70 9.91 -19.21
C ARG A 214 -9.28 8.53 -18.71
N ARG A 215 -8.01 8.32 -18.32
CA ARG A 215 -7.54 7.02 -17.85
C ARG A 215 -8.28 6.56 -16.60
N PHE A 216 -8.69 7.49 -15.72
CA PHE A 216 -9.45 7.16 -14.52
C PHE A 216 -10.81 6.53 -14.83
N LEU A 217 -11.42 6.81 -16.00
CA LEU A 217 -12.67 6.17 -16.41
C LEU A 217 -12.54 4.66 -16.62
N TYR A 218 -11.31 4.15 -16.82
CA TYR A 218 -11.06 2.73 -17.02
C TYR A 218 -10.93 1.94 -15.72
N LEU A 219 -10.89 2.59 -14.55
CA LEU A 219 -10.71 1.87 -13.27
C LEU A 219 -11.75 0.75 -13.04
N PRO A 220 -13.05 0.92 -13.35
CA PRO A 220 -14.01 -0.17 -13.24
C PRO A 220 -13.72 -1.34 -14.19
N ASP A 221 -13.33 -1.06 -15.44
CA ASP A 221 -13.00 -2.11 -16.43
C ASP A 221 -11.71 -2.86 -16.06
N ILE A 222 -10.76 -2.14 -15.47
CA ILE A 222 -9.52 -2.69 -14.90
C ILE A 222 -9.88 -3.66 -13.77
N GLN A 223 -10.80 -3.29 -12.88
CA GLN A 223 -11.28 -4.21 -11.84
C GLN A 223 -11.95 -5.45 -12.43
N SER A 224 -12.83 -5.28 -13.43
CA SER A 224 -13.45 -6.42 -14.11
C SER A 224 -12.42 -7.33 -14.78
N SER A 225 -11.34 -6.75 -15.31
CA SER A 225 -10.24 -7.50 -15.91
C SER A 225 -9.43 -8.25 -14.86
N ALA A 226 -9.13 -7.62 -13.72
CA ALA A 226 -8.46 -8.28 -12.59
C ALA A 226 -9.30 -9.48 -12.09
N GLU A 227 -10.62 -9.33 -12.00
CA GLU A 227 -11.54 -10.41 -11.64
C GLU A 227 -11.52 -11.56 -12.65
N ALA A 228 -11.53 -11.26 -13.95
CA ALA A 228 -11.43 -12.28 -15.00
C ALA A 228 -10.09 -13.04 -14.96
N TRP A 229 -9.01 -12.37 -14.52
CA TRP A 229 -7.67 -12.95 -14.39
C TRP A 229 -7.39 -13.60 -13.04
N LEU A 230 -8.33 -13.56 -12.09
CA LEU A 230 -8.11 -14.04 -10.72
C LEU A 230 -7.57 -15.48 -10.68
N LEU A 231 -8.08 -16.39 -11.52
CA LEU A 231 -7.59 -17.77 -11.57
C LEU A 231 -6.10 -17.86 -11.94
N ASP A 232 -5.63 -17.02 -12.86
CA ASP A 232 -4.23 -17.00 -13.24
C ASP A 232 -3.37 -16.31 -12.17
N MET A 233 -3.87 -15.27 -11.52
CA MET A 233 -3.22 -14.67 -10.34
C MET A 233 -3.02 -15.69 -9.22
N VAL A 234 -4.02 -16.56 -8.98
CA VAL A 234 -3.93 -17.64 -7.99
C VAL A 234 -2.88 -18.67 -8.39
N LYS A 235 -2.80 -19.05 -9.68
CA LYS A 235 -1.73 -19.94 -10.17
C LYS A 235 -0.35 -19.32 -10.00
N GLN A 236 -0.19 -18.02 -10.29
CA GLN A 236 1.06 -17.29 -10.07
C GLN A 236 1.46 -17.33 -8.60
N HIS A 237 0.51 -17.11 -7.69
CA HIS A 237 0.77 -17.19 -6.25
C HIS A 237 1.23 -18.59 -5.82
N GLN A 238 0.53 -19.63 -6.27
CA GLN A 238 0.85 -21.01 -5.90
C GLN A 238 2.25 -21.41 -6.38
N LYS A 239 2.59 -21.09 -7.63
CA LYS A 239 3.95 -21.32 -8.16
C LYS A 239 5.01 -20.58 -7.36
N THR A 240 4.74 -19.33 -6.97
CA THR A 240 5.67 -18.53 -6.17
C THR A 240 5.87 -19.14 -4.78
N LYS A 241 4.81 -19.64 -4.16
CA LYS A 241 4.90 -20.34 -2.86
C LYS A 241 5.73 -21.61 -2.94
N GLU A 242 5.54 -22.42 -3.98
CA GLU A 242 6.30 -23.65 -4.20
C GLU A 242 7.78 -23.35 -4.39
N ALA A 243 8.11 -22.39 -5.26
CA ALA A 243 9.49 -21.95 -5.48
C ALA A 243 10.12 -21.37 -4.20
N TRP A 244 9.35 -20.62 -3.40
CA TRP A 244 9.82 -20.07 -2.13
C TRP A 244 10.10 -21.16 -1.08
N ALA A 245 9.23 -22.17 -0.99
CA ALA A 245 9.45 -23.31 -0.11
C ALA A 245 10.72 -24.06 -0.51
N GLU A 246 10.89 -24.35 -1.80
CA GLU A 246 12.10 -25.02 -2.32
C GLU A 246 13.37 -24.19 -2.04
N LEU A 247 13.32 -22.88 -2.27
CA LEU A 247 14.42 -21.97 -1.98
C LEU A 247 14.80 -22.01 -0.50
N THR A 248 13.80 -21.85 0.39
CA THR A 248 14.05 -21.77 1.83
C THR A 248 14.49 -23.11 2.43
N GLU A 249 13.96 -24.23 1.95
CA GLU A 249 14.43 -25.57 2.33
C GLU A 249 15.88 -25.82 1.92
N ARG A 250 16.27 -25.46 0.69
CA ARG A 250 17.66 -25.65 0.23
C ARG A 250 18.68 -24.82 1.02
N TRP A 251 18.31 -23.60 1.40
CA TRP A 251 19.23 -22.68 2.09
C TRP A 251 19.23 -22.80 3.61
N PHE A 252 18.09 -23.15 4.22
CA PHE A 252 17.90 -23.14 5.67
C PHE A 252 17.45 -24.49 6.24
N GLY A 253 17.09 -25.46 5.41
CA GLY A 253 16.81 -26.83 5.81
C GLY A 253 18.10 -27.57 6.18
N ARG A 254 18.57 -27.34 7.41
CA ARG A 254 19.47 -28.24 8.14
C ARG A 254 18.85 -28.55 9.49
#